data_AF-A0A1G8KPP1-F1
#
_entry.id   AF-A0A1G8KPP1-F1
#
_cell.length_a   1.000
_cell.length_b   1.000
_cell.length_c   1.000
_cell.angle_alpha   90.00
_cell.angle_beta   90.00
_cell.angle_gamma   90.00
#
_symmetry.space_group_name_H-M   'P 1'
#
loop_
_entity.id
_entity.type
_entity.pdbx_description
1 polymer ?
#
loop_
_entity_poly.entity_id
_entity_poly.type
_entity_poly.pdbx_seq_one_letter_code
_entity_poly.pdbx_strand_id
1 'polypeptide(L)'
;MNDTTVNWGLLWIDAHPDVTTPNHSQDAHAMVLAHLLGEGDQEFASQVKTPFDPKKVMFAGLEATASHETEFIEKMGIKTT
;
A
#
# COMPACT_ATOMS: atom_id res chain seq x y z
N MET A 1 14.78 19.62 20.89
CA MET A 1 14.75 18.95 19.57
C MET A 1 13.66 17.91 19.67
N ASN A 2 12.55 18.10 18.98
CA ASN A 2 11.41 17.19 19.06
C ASN A 2 11.74 15.94 18.26
N ASP A 3 11.69 14.78 18.89
CA ASP A 3 11.75 13.50 18.20
C ASP A 3 10.49 13.34 17.35
N THR A 4 10.63 13.52 16.04
CA THR A 4 9.55 13.43 15.03
C THR A 4 9.43 12.04 14.42
N THR A 5 9.99 10.99 15.04
CA THR A 5 9.87 9.64 14.48
C THR A 5 8.45 9.08 14.67
N VAL A 6 7.68 9.07 13.57
CA VAL A 6 6.36 8.44 13.52
C VAL A 6 6.53 6.93 13.64
N ASN A 7 5.97 6.33 14.69
CA ASN A 7 6.08 4.89 14.97
C ASN A 7 4.70 4.19 14.93
N TRP A 8 4.05 4.21 13.78
CA TRP A 8 2.80 3.49 13.53
C TRP A 8 3.02 2.38 12.52
N GLY A 9 2.20 1.34 12.62
CA GLY A 9 2.10 0.26 11.63
C GLY A 9 0.68 0.21 11.06
N LEU A 10 0.52 -0.45 9.93
CA LEU A 10 -0.74 -0.60 9.22
C LEU A 10 -1.13 -2.07 9.15
N LEU A 11 -2.26 -2.42 9.77
CA LEU A 11 -2.90 -3.72 9.59
C LEU A 11 -4.01 -3.57 8.55
N TRP A 12 -3.80 -4.12 7.36
CA TRP A 12 -4.77 -4.11 6.26
C TRP A 12 -5.59 -5.40 6.30
N ILE A 13 -6.85 -5.29 6.73
CA ILE A 13 -7.77 -6.44 6.82
C ILE A 13 -8.71 -6.40 5.63
N ASP A 14 -8.36 -7.10 4.55
CA ASP A 14 -9.12 -7.15 3.31
C ASP A 14 -8.77 -8.44 2.54
N ALA A 15 -9.65 -8.86 1.64
CA ALA A 15 -9.38 -9.92 0.67
C ALA A 15 -8.38 -9.46 -0.41
N HIS A 16 -8.30 -8.15 -0.67
CA HIS A 16 -7.48 -7.57 -1.73
C HIS A 16 -6.37 -6.67 -1.17
N PRO A 17 -5.25 -6.53 -1.88
CA PRO A 17 -4.14 -5.73 -1.38
C PRO A 17 -4.33 -4.22 -1.61
N ASP A 18 -5.25 -3.81 -2.50
CA ASP A 18 -5.51 -2.42 -2.86
C ASP A 18 -4.27 -1.62 -3.29
N VAL A 19 -3.36 -2.31 -4.01
CA VAL A 19 -2.12 -1.74 -4.56
C VAL A 19 -2.14 -1.60 -6.09
N THR A 20 -3.31 -1.73 -6.70
CA THR A 20 -3.48 -1.54 -8.14
C THR A 20 -3.17 -0.08 -8.51
N THR A 21 -2.73 0.13 -9.76
CA THR A 21 -2.40 1.45 -10.30
C THR A 21 -3.30 1.80 -11.50
N PRO A 22 -3.37 3.10 -11.89
CA PRO A 22 -4.15 3.53 -13.07
C PRO A 22 -3.77 2.83 -14.39
N ASN A 23 -2.61 2.17 -14.45
CA ASN A 23 -2.19 1.38 -15.62
C ASN A 23 -2.97 0.06 -15.77
N HIS A 24 -3.60 -0.43 -14.69
CA HIS A 24 -4.27 -1.73 -14.65
C HIS A 24 -5.78 -1.63 -14.43
N SER A 25 -6.25 -0.65 -13.63
CA SER A 25 -7.68 -0.38 -13.42
C SER A 25 -7.93 1.12 -13.22
N GLN A 26 -9.18 1.55 -13.38
CA GLN A 26 -9.66 2.90 -13.02
C GLN A 26 -10.41 2.92 -11.67
N ASP A 27 -10.59 1.75 -11.04
CA ASP A 27 -11.32 1.62 -9.78
C ASP A 27 -10.46 2.12 -8.61
N ALA A 28 -10.70 3.36 -8.17
CA ALA A 28 -9.88 4.02 -7.17
C ALA A 28 -9.83 3.29 -5.80
N HIS A 29 -10.86 2.49 -5.46
CA HIS A 29 -10.84 1.70 -4.22
C HIS A 29 -9.71 0.66 -4.21
N ALA A 30 -9.30 0.15 -5.37
CA ALA A 30 -8.27 -0.86 -5.50
C ALA A 30 -6.84 -0.26 -5.43
N MET A 31 -6.70 1.03 -5.14
CA MET A 31 -5.42 1.76 -5.18
C MET A 31 -5.03 2.40 -3.85
N VAL A 32 -5.92 2.35 -2.85
CA VAL A 32 -5.77 3.16 -1.63
C VAL A 32 -4.52 2.78 -0.83
N LEU A 33 -4.13 1.50 -0.78
CA LEU A 33 -2.92 1.10 -0.08
C LEU A 33 -1.67 1.57 -0.84
N ALA A 34 -1.66 1.52 -2.17
CA ALA A 34 -0.57 2.12 -2.95
C ALA A 34 -0.39 3.61 -2.63
N HIS A 35 -1.49 4.38 -2.56
CA HIS A 35 -1.43 5.81 -2.21
C HIS A 35 -0.87 6.04 -0.81
N LEU A 36 -1.29 5.23 0.18
CA LEU A 36 -0.76 5.30 1.56
C LEU A 36 0.74 4.98 1.65
N LEU A 37 1.28 4.27 0.66
CA LEU A 37 2.70 3.95 0.51
C LEU A 37 3.46 4.95 -0.37
N GLY A 38 2.78 6.00 -0.86
CA GLY A 38 3.37 7.02 -1.72
C GLY A 38 3.50 6.62 -3.18
N GLU A 39 2.83 5.55 -3.59
CA GLU A 39 2.84 5.00 -4.95
C GLU A 39 1.44 5.19 -5.61
N GLY A 40 1.32 4.84 -6.89
CA GLY A 40 0.05 4.92 -7.62
C GLY A 40 -0.23 6.30 -8.22
N ASP A 41 -1.50 6.72 -8.19
CA ASP A 41 -1.91 8.00 -8.76
C ASP A 41 -1.34 9.19 -7.97
N GLN A 42 -0.65 10.09 -8.67
CA GLN A 42 0.07 11.20 -8.04
C GLN A 42 -0.85 12.28 -7.46
N GLU A 43 -2.09 12.40 -7.95
CA GLU A 43 -3.08 13.32 -7.37
C GLU A 43 -3.38 12.92 -5.92
N PHE A 44 -3.48 11.62 -5.65
CA PHE A 44 -3.77 11.07 -4.32
C PHE A 44 -2.51 10.85 -3.48
N ALA A 45 -1.47 10.23 -4.04
CA ALA A 45 -0.25 9.91 -3.32
C ALA A 45 0.43 11.18 -2.75
N SER A 46 0.39 12.30 -3.49
CA SER A 46 0.94 13.59 -3.03
C SER A 46 0.21 14.19 -1.82
N GLN A 47 -1.01 13.75 -1.50
CA GLN A 47 -1.74 14.17 -0.29
C GLN A 47 -1.23 13.46 0.98
N VAL A 48 -0.55 12.32 0.82
CA VAL A 48 -0.01 11.52 1.93
C VAL A 48 1.35 12.10 2.36
N LYS A 49 1.32 13.07 3.28
CA LYS A 49 2.50 13.80 3.76
C LYS A 49 3.59 12.91 4.39
N THR A 50 3.20 11.76 4.91
CA THR A 50 4.11 10.79 5.53
C THR A 50 3.66 9.39 5.12
N PRO A 51 4.17 8.86 3.99
CA PRO A 51 3.86 7.51 3.55
C PRO A 51 4.24 6.48 4.60
N PHE A 52 3.51 5.38 4.67
CA PHE A 52 3.86 4.27 5.55
C PHE A 52 5.14 3.59 5.08
N ASP A 53 5.96 3.14 6.03
CA ASP A 53 7.04 2.20 5.75
C ASP A 53 6.41 0.86 5.34
N PRO A 54 6.64 0.35 4.10
CA PRO A 54 6.07 -0.93 3.65
C PRO A 54 6.41 -2.09 4.58
N LYS A 55 7.54 -2.03 5.29
CA LYS A 55 7.96 -3.06 6.26
C LYS A 55 7.11 -3.07 7.54
N LYS A 56 6.28 -2.05 7.74
CA LYS A 56 5.33 -1.92 8.85
C LYS A 56 3.88 -2.13 8.40
N VAL A 57 3.67 -2.66 7.20
CA VAL A 57 2.37 -3.10 6.70
C VAL A 57 2.24 -4.62 6.88
N MET A 58 1.07 -5.05 7.33
CA MET A 58 0.70 -6.46 7.42
C MET A 58 -0.70 -6.64 6.82
N PHE A 59 -0.86 -7.66 5.98
CA PHE A 59 -2.16 -8.08 5.48
C PHE A 59 -2.79 -9.14 6.39
N ALA A 60 -4.11 -9.12 6.51
CA ALA A 60 -4.91 -10.19 7.09
C ALA A 60 -6.16 -10.44 6.24
N GLY A 61 -6.37 -11.69 5.81
CA GLY A 61 -7.51 -12.06 4.96
C GLY A 61 -7.23 -12.05 3.46
N LEU A 62 -6.00 -11.76 3.04
CA LEU A 62 -5.60 -11.67 1.63
C LEU A 62 -5.84 -12.99 0.88
N GLU A 63 -6.52 -12.91 -0.26
CA GLU A 63 -6.68 -14.03 -1.20
C GLU A 63 -5.55 -14.04 -2.25
N ALA A 64 -5.63 -14.93 -3.24
CA ALA A 64 -4.66 -14.95 -4.33
C ALA A 64 -4.70 -13.62 -5.11
N THR A 65 -3.56 -12.95 -5.20
CA THR A 65 -3.41 -11.64 -5.85
C THR A 65 -3.22 -11.76 -7.36
N ALA A 66 -3.61 -10.72 -8.09
CA ALA A 66 -3.26 -10.60 -9.50
C ALA A 66 -1.74 -10.41 -9.67
N SER A 67 -1.18 -10.79 -10.83
CA SER A 67 0.28 -10.75 -11.05
C SER A 67 0.89 -9.38 -10.79
N HIS A 68 0.23 -8.29 -11.22
CA HIS A 68 0.73 -6.93 -11.01
C HIS A 68 0.71 -6.51 -9.54
N GLU A 69 -0.21 -7.05 -8.74
CA GLU A 69 -0.29 -6.79 -7.31
C GLU A 69 0.79 -7.57 -6.55
N THR A 70 1.02 -8.83 -6.92
CA THR A 70 2.13 -9.65 -6.40
C THR A 70 3.47 -8.97 -6.65
N GLU A 71 3.71 -8.53 -7.90
CA GLU A 71 4.92 -7.81 -8.28
C GLU A 71 5.09 -6.51 -7.47
N PHE A 72 4.00 -5.77 -7.21
CA PHE A 72 4.04 -4.58 -6.37
C PHE A 72 4.43 -4.92 -4.93
N ILE A 73 3.77 -5.92 -4.32
CA ILE A 73 4.03 -6.36 -2.94
C ILE A 73 5.51 -6.77 -2.77
N GLU A 74 6.04 -7.53 -3.73
CA GLU A 74 7.44 -7.97 -3.75
C GLU A 74 8.40 -6.78 -3.90
N LYS A 75 8.14 -5.88 -4.86
CA LYS A 75 8.94 -4.66 -5.09
C LYS A 75 9.02 -3.80 -3.82
N MET A 76 7.91 -3.66 -3.10
CA MET A 76 7.84 -2.85 -1.89
C MET A 76 8.38 -3.58 -0.65
N GLY A 77 8.66 -4.89 -0.75
CA GLY A 77 9.15 -5.69 0.37
C GLY A 77 8.13 -5.82 1.51
N ILE A 78 6.84 -5.78 1.18
CA ILE A 78 5.76 -5.99 2.16
C ILE A 78 5.72 -7.48 2.50
N LYS A 79 5.69 -7.80 3.80
CA LYS A 79 5.60 -9.19 4.24
C LYS A 79 4.15 -9.67 4.17
N THR A 80 3.90 -10.66 3.33
CA THR A 80 2.70 -11.50 3.36
C THR A 80 3.01 -12.77 4.18
N THR A 81 2.01 -13.36 4.85
CA THR A 81 2.17 -14.57 5.68
C THR A 81 2.01 -15.84 4.90
#